data_AF-A0AAE0ASI1-F1
#
_entry.id   AF-A0AAE0ASI1-F1
#
_cell.length_a   1.000
_cell.length_b   1.000
_cell.length_c   1.000
_cell.angle_alpha   90.00
_cell.angle_beta   90.00
_cell.angle_gamma   90.00
#
_symmetry.space_group_name_H-M   'P 1'
#
loop_
_entity.id
_entity.type
_entity.pdbx_description
1 polymer ?
#
loop_
_entity_poly.entity_id
_entity_poly.type
_entity_poly.pdbx_seq_one_letter_code
_entity_poly.pdbx_strand_id
1 'polypeptide(L)'
;MQDHIQEIVTTGKLSKLEHFETDEKVRTISLFGEVWGIGPATAKKLYEKGHRTLDDLNSEDSLTHSQRIGLKYFEDIKTRIPRQEVQDMELLLQKVGEDILPGVDIVCGGSFRRGKASCGDLDIVITHPDGKSHKGFLSRFVKRLKDMNFLREDLIFSTHSEEGTDSGVDTYFGLCTYSWTRATAPHRSQGISKGYICVWTNTLDWK
;
A
#
# COMPACT_ATOMS: atom_id res chain seq x y z
N MET A 1 -8.17 30.02 11.47
CA MET A 1 -7.18 29.80 10.39
C MET A 1 -6.20 30.97 10.30
N GLN A 2 -6.67 32.22 10.29
CA GLN A 2 -5.80 33.41 10.34
C GLN A 2 -4.93 33.46 11.61
N ASP A 3 -5.50 33.15 12.79
CA ASP A 3 -4.73 33.18 14.05
C ASP A 3 -3.58 32.15 14.08
N HIS A 4 -3.80 30.95 13.54
CA HIS A 4 -2.76 29.92 13.43
C HIS A 4 -1.66 30.32 12.44
N ILE A 5 -2.01 31.02 11.35
CA ILE A 5 -1.01 31.54 10.40
C ILE A 5 -0.18 32.63 11.09
N GLN A 6 -0.83 33.54 11.82
CA GLN A 6 -0.14 34.61 12.54
C GLN A 6 0.80 34.05 13.61
N GLU A 7 0.37 33.02 14.34
CA GLU A 7 1.19 32.31 15.32
C GLU A 7 2.44 31.70 14.69
N ILE A 8 2.30 30.97 13.57
CA ILE A 8 3.42 30.37 12.86
C ILE A 8 4.37 31.45 12.33
N VAL A 9 3.85 32.53 11.74
CA VAL A 9 4.67 33.64 11.23
C VAL A 9 5.44 34.31 12.37
N THR A 10 4.84 34.44 13.56
CA THR A 10 5.44 35.15 14.70
C THR A 10 6.42 34.27 15.48
N THR A 11 6.11 32.99 15.66
CA THR A 11 6.84 32.09 16.57
C THR A 11 7.65 31.02 15.85
N GLY A 12 7.43 30.83 14.55
CA GLY A 12 7.93 29.69 13.77
C GLY A 12 7.26 28.36 14.11
N LYS A 13 6.25 28.36 15.00
CA LYS A 13 5.66 27.17 15.62
C LYS A 13 4.14 27.28 15.70
N LEU A 14 3.49 26.16 15.99
CA LEU A 14 2.07 26.11 16.31
C LEU A 14 1.90 25.36 17.63
N SER A 15 1.54 26.06 18.70
CA SER A 15 1.45 25.53 20.07
C SER A 15 0.51 24.32 20.16
N LYS A 16 -0.53 24.29 19.31
CA LYS A 16 -1.45 23.15 19.22
C LYS A 16 -0.78 21.87 18.69
N LEU A 17 0.15 21.99 17.75
CA LEU A 17 0.95 20.85 17.25
C LEU A 17 1.91 20.37 18.33
N GLU A 18 2.60 21.28 19.02
CA GLU A 18 3.52 20.90 20.12
C GLU A 18 2.78 20.17 21.25
N HIS A 19 1.57 20.63 21.60
CA HIS A 19 0.75 19.93 22.59
C HIS A 19 0.39 18.50 22.14
N PHE A 20 0.02 18.31 20.87
CA PHE A 20 -0.25 16.99 20.31
C PHE A 20 0.99 16.08 20.26
N GLU A 21 2.18 16.65 20.05
CA GLU A 21 3.44 15.90 20.11
C GLU A 21 3.80 15.45 21.53
N THR A 22 3.39 16.19 22.57
CA THR A 22 3.68 15.84 23.98
C THR A 22 2.65 14.91 24.61
N ASP A 23 1.39 14.94 24.15
CA ASP A 23 0.30 14.13 24.69
C ASP A 23 0.53 12.62 24.39
N GLU A 24 0.63 11.81 25.45
CA GLU A 24 0.83 10.35 25.36
C GLU A 24 -0.28 9.65 24.56
N LYS A 25 -1.53 10.08 24.76
CA LYS A 25 -2.68 9.50 24.07
C LYS A 25 -2.60 9.78 22.58
N VAL A 26 -2.28 11.01 22.20
CA VAL A 26 -2.15 11.39 20.78
C VAL A 26 -0.99 10.65 20.14
N ARG A 27 0.16 10.56 20.79
CA ARG A 27 1.32 9.78 20.31
C ARG A 27 0.99 8.30 20.13
N THR A 28 0.35 7.68 21.12
CA THR A 28 0.03 6.25 21.08
C THR A 28 -1.01 5.95 19.98
N ILE A 29 -2.07 6.75 19.90
CA ILE A 29 -3.09 6.58 18.86
C ILE A 29 -2.48 6.78 17.46
N SER A 30 -1.56 7.74 17.31
CA SER A 30 -0.85 7.96 16.04
C SER A 30 0.04 6.77 15.69
N LEU A 31 0.84 6.28 16.65
CA LEU A 31 1.70 5.10 16.47
C LEU A 31 0.90 3.87 16.04
N PHE A 32 -0.21 3.58 16.71
CA PHE A 32 -1.08 2.46 16.33
C PHE A 32 -1.71 2.68 14.95
N GLY A 33 -2.06 3.92 14.62
CA GLY A 33 -2.60 4.29 13.31
C GLY A 33 -1.60 4.16 12.15
N GLU A 34 -0.30 4.06 12.42
CA GLU A 34 0.71 3.77 11.39
C GLU A 34 0.71 2.30 10.98
N VAL A 35 0.17 1.40 11.81
CA VAL A 35 0.08 -0.03 11.48
C VAL A 35 -0.99 -0.24 10.41
N TRP A 36 -0.62 -0.95 9.33
CA TRP A 36 -1.54 -1.20 8.22
C TRP A 36 -2.86 -1.82 8.72
N GLY A 37 -3.98 -1.25 8.27
CA GLY A 37 -5.32 -1.71 8.63
C GLY A 37 -5.84 -1.24 9.99
N ILE A 38 -5.04 -0.51 10.79
CA ILE A 38 -5.49 0.10 12.04
C ILE A 38 -5.88 1.56 11.79
N GLY A 39 -7.19 1.82 11.72
CA GLY A 39 -7.72 3.18 11.64
C GLY A 39 -7.86 3.87 13.02
N PRO A 40 -8.18 5.17 13.06
CA PRO A 40 -8.28 5.96 14.30
C PRO A 40 -9.20 5.37 15.36
N ALA A 41 -10.33 4.77 14.95
CA ALA A 41 -11.26 4.13 15.86
C ALA A 41 -10.68 2.88 16.53
N THR A 42 -9.96 2.04 15.78
CA THR A 42 -9.29 0.85 16.32
C THR A 42 -8.11 1.26 17.19
N ALA A 43 -7.27 2.20 16.76
CA ALA A 43 -6.17 2.74 17.55
C ALA A 43 -6.63 3.28 18.91
N LYS A 44 -7.75 4.02 18.93
CA LYS A 44 -8.35 4.53 20.17
C LYS A 44 -8.80 3.38 21.10
N LYS A 45 -9.46 2.35 20.57
CA LYS A 45 -9.87 1.18 21.36
C LYS A 45 -8.68 0.44 21.96
N LEU A 46 -7.59 0.29 21.21
CA LEU A 46 -6.35 -0.33 21.70
C LEU A 46 -5.73 0.50 22.84
N TYR A 47 -5.71 1.82 22.70
CA TYR A 47 -5.28 2.71 23.77
C TYR A 47 -6.14 2.58 25.03
N GLU A 48 -7.48 2.55 24.88
CA GLU A 48 -8.45 2.40 25.96
C GLU A 48 -8.32 1.04 26.68
N LYS A 49 -7.82 0.01 26.00
CA LYS A 49 -7.45 -1.29 26.61
C LYS A 49 -6.14 -1.26 27.41
N GLY A 50 -5.39 -0.17 27.37
CA GLY A 50 -4.14 0.00 28.11
C GLY A 50 -2.86 -0.17 27.28
N HIS A 51 -2.96 -0.51 25.99
CA HIS A 51 -1.79 -0.64 25.12
C HIS A 51 -1.12 0.72 24.88
N ARG A 52 0.21 0.75 24.88
CA ARG A 52 1.05 1.95 24.67
C ARG A 52 2.14 1.74 23.62
N THR A 53 2.55 0.50 23.37
CA THR A 53 3.62 0.15 22.43
C THR A 53 3.13 -0.83 21.36
N LEU A 54 3.88 -0.94 20.26
CA LEU A 54 3.58 -1.95 19.23
C LEU A 54 3.76 -3.38 19.76
N ASP A 55 4.66 -3.59 20.71
CA ASP A 55 4.89 -4.90 21.31
C ASP A 55 3.68 -5.39 22.10
N ASP A 56 2.95 -4.47 22.74
CA ASP A 56 1.71 -4.80 23.47
C ASP A 56 0.68 -5.45 22.52
N LEU A 57 0.67 -5.00 21.26
CA LEU A 57 -0.26 -5.47 20.24
C LEU A 57 0.02 -6.91 19.77
N ASN A 58 1.20 -7.48 20.03
CA ASN A 58 1.51 -8.87 19.68
C ASN A 58 0.57 -9.87 20.39
N SER A 59 0.12 -9.49 21.59
CA SER A 59 -0.79 -10.29 22.42
C SER A 59 -2.27 -9.94 22.23
N GLU A 60 -2.60 -8.97 21.37
CA GLU A 60 -3.97 -8.50 21.19
C GLU A 60 -4.76 -9.43 20.26
N ASP A 61 -5.72 -10.17 20.82
CA ASP A 61 -6.54 -11.13 20.07
C ASP A 61 -7.53 -10.49 19.10
N SER A 62 -7.97 -9.25 19.34
CA SER A 62 -8.97 -8.59 18.48
C SER A 62 -8.42 -8.05 17.16
N LEU A 63 -7.11 -8.11 16.93
CA LEU A 63 -6.53 -7.74 15.63
C LEU A 63 -6.94 -8.73 14.54
N THR A 64 -7.38 -8.20 13.40
CA THR A 64 -7.66 -8.99 12.21
C THR A 64 -6.38 -9.61 11.65
N HIS A 65 -6.51 -10.64 10.82
CA HIS A 65 -5.35 -11.27 10.17
C HIS A 65 -4.48 -10.24 9.43
N SER A 66 -5.10 -9.36 8.66
CA SER A 66 -4.40 -8.32 7.89
C SER A 66 -3.72 -7.27 8.79
N GLN A 67 -4.32 -6.92 9.93
CA GLN A 67 -3.69 -6.05 10.94
C GLN A 67 -2.47 -6.72 11.58
N ARG A 68 -2.51 -8.04 11.82
CA ARG A 68 -1.35 -8.79 12.31
C ARG A 68 -0.22 -8.83 11.29
N ILE A 69 -0.53 -9.00 10.01
CA ILE A 69 0.46 -8.87 8.92
C ILE A 69 1.04 -7.45 8.91
N GLY A 70 0.19 -6.42 9.02
CA GLY A 70 0.61 -5.02 9.13
C GLY A 70 1.56 -4.76 10.30
N LEU A 71 1.31 -5.39 11.46
CA LEU A 71 2.19 -5.30 12.62
C LEU A 71 3.51 -6.06 12.40
N LYS A 72 3.44 -7.27 11.85
CA LYS A 72 4.61 -8.12 11.57
C LYS A 72 5.61 -7.46 10.62
N TYR A 73 5.13 -6.77 9.59
CA TYR A 73 5.96 -6.12 8.56
C TYR A 73 5.98 -4.59 8.69
N PHE A 74 5.72 -4.05 9.89
CA PHE A 74 5.58 -2.62 10.14
C PHE A 74 6.75 -1.78 9.59
N GLU A 75 7.99 -2.17 9.91
CA GLU A 75 9.18 -1.45 9.47
C GLU A 75 9.42 -1.57 7.95
N ASP A 76 9.14 -2.74 7.38
CA ASP A 76 9.28 -2.97 5.94
C ASP A 76 8.28 -2.12 5.15
N ILE A 77 7.03 -2.05 5.59
CA ILE A 77 5.95 -1.26 4.95
C ILE A 77 6.26 0.25 5.04
N LYS A 78 6.91 0.72 6.10
CA LYS A 78 7.31 2.13 6.25
C LYS A 78 8.48 2.52 5.35
N THR A 79 9.22 1.55 4.83
CA THR A 79 10.39 1.79 3.99
C THR A 79 9.97 2.35 2.63
N ARG A 80 10.58 3.48 2.23
CA ARG A 80 10.27 4.15 0.96
C ARG A 80 10.87 3.38 -0.22
N ILE A 81 10.11 3.26 -1.29
CA ILE A 81 10.50 2.57 -2.53
C ILE A 81 11.12 3.60 -3.48
N PRO A 82 12.36 3.41 -3.97
CA PRO A 82 12.94 4.27 -5.00
C PRO A 82 12.09 4.27 -6.27
N ARG A 83 11.93 5.44 -6.92
CA ARG A 83 11.14 5.56 -8.16
C ARG A 83 11.59 4.57 -9.25
N GLN A 84 12.90 4.31 -9.35
CA GLN A 84 13.42 3.37 -10.35
C GLN A 84 12.91 1.95 -10.11
N GLU A 85 12.81 1.50 -8.86
CA GLU A 85 12.26 0.17 -8.55
C GLU A 85 10.78 0.08 -8.94
N VAL A 86 10.03 1.17 -8.76
CA VAL A 86 8.63 1.24 -9.22
C VAL A 86 8.52 1.13 -10.75
N GLN A 87 9.42 1.80 -11.50
CA GLN A 87 9.47 1.67 -12.97
C GLN A 87 9.76 0.23 -13.41
N ASP A 88 10.74 -0.41 -12.77
CA ASP A 88 11.12 -1.76 -13.12
C ASP A 88 10.00 -2.76 -12.79
N MET A 89 9.27 -2.54 -11.69
CA MET A 89 8.07 -3.31 -11.34
C MET A 89 6.92 -3.06 -12.32
N GLU A 90 6.66 -1.81 -12.75
CA GLU A 90 5.62 -1.50 -13.75
C GLU A 90 5.82 -2.30 -15.04
N LEU A 91 7.07 -2.31 -15.57
CA LEU A 91 7.42 -3.06 -16.76
C LEU A 91 7.25 -4.58 -16.59
N LEU A 92 7.63 -5.10 -15.43
CA LEU A 92 7.45 -6.52 -15.10
C LEU A 92 5.96 -6.88 -15.04
N LEU A 93 5.16 -6.09 -14.33
CA LEU A 93 3.74 -6.32 -14.15
C LEU A 93 2.99 -6.25 -15.47
N GLN A 94 3.30 -5.25 -16.32
CA GLN A 94 2.75 -5.13 -17.67
C GLN A 94 3.04 -6.39 -18.49
N LYS A 95 4.28 -6.88 -18.48
CA LYS A 95 4.66 -8.11 -19.21
C LYS A 95 3.89 -9.33 -18.72
N VAL A 96 3.79 -9.52 -17.40
CA VAL A 96 3.03 -10.62 -16.81
C VAL A 96 1.54 -10.50 -17.15
N GLY A 97 1.02 -9.28 -17.22
CA GLY A 97 -0.36 -9.02 -17.61
C GLY A 97 -0.64 -9.42 -19.06
N GLU A 98 0.22 -8.99 -19.98
CA GLU A 98 0.13 -9.33 -21.41
C GLU A 98 0.18 -10.84 -21.67
N ASP A 99 0.99 -11.59 -20.91
CA ASP A 99 1.04 -13.05 -20.99
C ASP A 99 -0.31 -13.72 -20.60
N ILE A 100 -1.15 -13.04 -19.81
CA ILE A 100 -2.46 -13.55 -19.35
C ILE A 100 -3.60 -13.03 -20.24
N LEU A 101 -3.55 -11.76 -20.60
CA LEU A 101 -4.56 -11.08 -21.42
C LEU A 101 -3.83 -10.13 -22.38
N PRO A 102 -3.69 -10.50 -23.66
CA PRO A 102 -3.08 -9.64 -24.65
C PRO A 102 -3.82 -8.31 -24.78
N GLY A 103 -3.10 -7.19 -24.75
CA GLY A 103 -3.66 -5.84 -24.82
C GLY A 103 -4.18 -5.28 -23.49
N VAL A 104 -3.89 -5.92 -22.36
CA VAL A 104 -4.22 -5.38 -21.03
C VAL A 104 -3.34 -4.17 -20.72
N ASP A 105 -3.92 -3.10 -20.19
CA ASP A 105 -3.15 -1.93 -19.74
C ASP A 105 -2.99 -1.96 -18.23
N ILE A 106 -1.75 -2.00 -17.75
CA ILE A 106 -1.38 -1.92 -16.33
C ILE A 106 -0.57 -0.65 -16.11
N VAL A 107 -1.11 0.28 -15.32
CA VAL A 107 -0.55 1.61 -15.13
C VAL A 107 -0.27 1.87 -13.66
N CYS A 108 0.96 2.28 -13.32
CA CYS A 108 1.27 2.71 -11.97
C CYS A 108 0.67 4.09 -11.67
N GLY A 109 -0.13 4.16 -10.61
CA GLY A 109 -0.82 5.35 -10.13
C GLY A 109 -0.05 6.11 -9.05
N GLY A 110 -0.80 6.63 -8.07
CA GLY A 110 -0.20 7.05 -6.81
C GLY A 110 0.82 8.17 -6.86
N SER A 111 1.71 8.13 -5.87
CA SER A 111 2.85 9.05 -5.77
C SER A 111 3.82 8.93 -6.96
N PHE A 112 3.89 7.74 -7.57
CA PHE A 112 4.67 7.48 -8.77
C PHE A 112 4.17 8.32 -9.96
N ARG A 113 2.88 8.26 -10.27
CA ARG A 113 2.30 9.05 -11.38
C ARG A 113 2.40 10.56 -11.15
N ARG A 114 2.43 11.02 -9.89
CA ARG A 114 2.67 12.42 -9.51
C ARG A 114 4.14 12.86 -9.54
N GLY A 115 5.05 12.01 -10.00
CA GLY A 115 6.46 12.36 -10.20
C GLY A 115 7.31 12.38 -8.92
N LYS A 116 6.87 11.73 -7.82
CA LYS A 116 7.70 11.66 -6.60
C LYS A 116 8.96 10.81 -6.83
N ALA A 117 10.05 11.18 -6.17
CA ALA A 117 11.35 10.49 -6.24
C ALA A 117 11.36 9.16 -5.50
N SER A 118 10.47 8.98 -4.51
CA SER A 118 10.22 7.72 -3.83
C SER A 118 8.73 7.56 -3.55
N CYS A 119 8.28 6.31 -3.46
CA CYS A 119 6.88 5.91 -3.25
C CYS A 119 6.73 5.22 -1.89
N GLY A 120 5.53 5.23 -1.32
CA GLY A 120 5.23 4.50 -0.08
C GLY A 120 4.68 3.10 -0.35
N ASP A 121 4.06 2.96 -1.51
CA ASP A 121 3.32 1.81 -1.99
C ASP A 121 3.41 1.75 -3.52
N LEU A 122 2.97 0.63 -4.08
CA LEU A 122 2.81 0.40 -5.50
C LEU A 122 1.31 0.39 -5.84
N ASP A 123 0.79 1.55 -6.23
CA ASP A 123 -0.56 1.68 -6.76
C ASP A 123 -0.59 1.28 -8.23
N ILE A 124 -1.41 0.30 -8.63
CA ILE A 124 -1.63 -0.08 -10.02
C ILE A 124 -3.11 -0.04 -10.39
N VAL A 125 -3.36 0.44 -11.60
CA VAL A 125 -4.68 0.38 -12.25
C VAL A 125 -4.57 -0.58 -13.42
N ILE A 126 -5.53 -1.48 -13.52
CA ILE A 126 -5.61 -2.48 -14.59
C ILE A 126 -6.87 -2.18 -15.41
N THR A 127 -6.75 -2.23 -16.72
CA THR A 127 -7.88 -2.09 -17.63
C THR A 127 -7.63 -2.84 -18.95
N HIS A 128 -8.60 -2.79 -19.85
CA HIS A 128 -8.41 -3.25 -21.22
C HIS A 128 -9.15 -2.29 -22.17
N PRO A 129 -8.60 -1.94 -23.36
CA PRO A 129 -9.18 -0.94 -24.27
C PRO A 129 -10.63 -1.21 -24.71
N ASP A 130 -11.08 -2.46 -24.65
CA ASP A 130 -12.46 -2.84 -25.01
C ASP A 130 -13.49 -2.63 -23.88
N GLY A 131 -13.05 -2.20 -22.69
CA GLY A 131 -13.88 -1.99 -21.51
C GLY A 131 -14.59 -3.25 -20.98
N LYS A 132 -14.13 -4.46 -21.36
CA LYS A 132 -14.80 -5.71 -20.99
C LYS A 132 -13.85 -6.83 -20.62
N SER A 133 -12.74 -7.00 -21.34
CA SER A 133 -11.88 -8.18 -21.20
C SER A 133 -11.08 -8.22 -19.89
N HIS A 134 -10.99 -7.10 -19.17
CA HIS A 134 -10.36 -7.05 -17.85
C HIS A 134 -11.23 -7.71 -16.75
N LYS A 135 -12.50 -8.05 -17.01
CA LYS A 135 -13.37 -8.71 -16.02
C LYS A 135 -12.82 -10.08 -15.62
N GLY A 136 -12.77 -10.33 -14.31
CA GLY A 136 -12.18 -11.55 -13.73
C GLY A 136 -10.65 -11.66 -13.87
N PHE A 137 -9.99 -10.70 -14.54
CA PHE A 137 -8.53 -10.72 -14.75
C PHE A 137 -7.76 -10.67 -13.44
N LEU A 138 -8.22 -9.89 -12.46
CA LEU A 138 -7.48 -9.67 -11.20
C LEU A 138 -7.17 -10.98 -10.48
N SER A 139 -8.14 -11.91 -10.43
CA SER A 139 -7.96 -13.23 -9.81
C SER A 139 -6.83 -14.05 -10.46
N ARG A 140 -6.77 -14.06 -11.79
CA ARG A 140 -5.73 -14.76 -12.56
C ARG A 140 -4.38 -14.08 -12.40
N PHE A 141 -4.37 -12.74 -12.39
CA PHE A 141 -3.16 -11.94 -12.24
C PHE A 141 -2.53 -12.13 -10.85
N VAL A 142 -3.32 -11.98 -9.78
CA VAL A 142 -2.87 -12.21 -8.39
C VAL A 142 -2.33 -13.63 -8.22
N LYS A 143 -3.03 -14.64 -8.75
CA LYS A 143 -2.55 -16.04 -8.72
C LYS A 143 -1.18 -16.16 -9.40
N ARG A 144 -1.03 -15.63 -10.62
CA ARG A 144 0.23 -15.69 -11.37
C ARG A 144 1.38 -15.01 -10.62
N LEU A 145 1.11 -13.86 -9.99
CA LEU A 145 2.10 -13.13 -9.21
C LEU A 145 2.52 -13.88 -7.93
N LYS A 146 1.61 -14.63 -7.30
CA LYS A 146 1.96 -15.55 -6.20
C LYS A 146 2.80 -16.73 -6.68
N ASP A 147 2.44 -17.34 -7.81
CA ASP A 147 3.17 -18.48 -8.39
C ASP A 147 4.63 -18.11 -8.72
N MET A 148 4.88 -16.86 -9.12
CA MET A 148 6.24 -16.36 -9.34
C MET A 148 6.89 -15.74 -8.11
N ASN A 149 6.28 -15.88 -6.93
CA ASN A 149 6.82 -15.37 -5.68
C ASN A 149 7.00 -13.83 -5.64
N PHE A 150 6.24 -13.08 -6.44
CA PHE A 150 6.19 -11.63 -6.37
C PHE A 150 5.30 -11.20 -5.21
N LEU A 151 4.03 -11.64 -5.19
CA LEU A 151 3.12 -11.44 -4.04
C LEU A 151 3.39 -12.48 -2.95
N ARG A 152 3.40 -12.04 -1.69
CA ARG A 152 3.78 -12.85 -0.52
C ARG A 152 2.69 -12.99 0.52
N GLU A 153 1.98 -11.91 0.80
CA GLU A 153 0.98 -11.87 1.86
C GLU A 153 -0.29 -11.22 1.32
N ASP A 154 -1.43 -11.78 1.68
CA ASP A 154 -2.74 -11.24 1.33
C ASP A 154 -3.26 -10.38 2.47
N LEU A 155 -3.70 -9.15 2.15
CA LEU A 155 -4.30 -8.26 3.12
C LEU A 155 -5.81 -8.18 2.91
N ILE A 156 -6.25 -7.79 1.72
CA ILE A 156 -7.65 -7.71 1.33
C ILE A 156 -7.78 -8.16 -0.12
N PHE A 157 -8.82 -8.95 -0.41
CA PHE A 157 -9.24 -9.23 -1.77
C PHE A 157 -10.76 -9.10 -1.84
N SER A 158 -11.25 -8.13 -2.59
CA SER A 158 -12.67 -7.98 -2.92
C SER A 158 -12.90 -8.16 -4.42
N THR A 159 -13.84 -9.02 -4.76
CA THR A 159 -14.35 -9.20 -6.13
C THR A 159 -15.82 -8.80 -6.15
N HIS A 160 -16.25 -8.10 -7.20
CA HIS A 160 -17.65 -7.70 -7.35
C HIS A 160 -18.41 -8.68 -8.24
N SER A 161 -19.71 -8.85 -7.96
CA SER A 161 -20.56 -9.73 -8.75
C SER A 161 -20.87 -9.13 -10.12
N GLU A 162 -20.75 -9.92 -11.17
CA GLU A 162 -21.14 -9.53 -12.53
C GLU A 162 -22.67 -9.47 -12.73
N GLU A 163 -23.43 -10.04 -11.79
CA GLU A 163 -24.88 -10.10 -11.80
C GLU A 163 -25.46 -9.03 -10.86
N GLY A 164 -26.03 -7.95 -11.41
CA GLY A 164 -26.72 -6.90 -10.64
C GLY A 164 -26.38 -5.47 -11.09
N THR A 165 -26.80 -4.48 -10.30
CA THR A 165 -26.44 -3.06 -10.51
C THR A 165 -25.10 -2.68 -9.86
N ASP A 166 -24.33 -3.66 -9.37
CA ASP A 166 -23.09 -3.41 -8.65
C ASP A 166 -21.98 -3.04 -9.65
N SER A 167 -21.70 -1.75 -9.78
CA SER A 167 -20.62 -1.21 -10.61
C SER A 167 -19.29 -1.15 -9.85
N GLY A 168 -19.05 -2.14 -8.99
CA GLY A 168 -17.86 -2.19 -8.15
C GLY A 168 -16.59 -2.55 -8.91
N VAL A 169 -15.46 -2.32 -8.26
CA VAL A 169 -14.11 -2.50 -8.81
C VAL A 169 -13.41 -3.63 -8.05
N ASP A 170 -12.98 -4.67 -8.77
CA ASP A 170 -12.16 -5.71 -8.15
C ASP A 170 -10.91 -5.06 -7.56
N THR A 171 -10.66 -5.33 -6.27
CA THR A 171 -9.60 -4.69 -5.50
C THR A 171 -8.76 -5.73 -4.76
N TYR A 172 -7.44 -5.58 -4.84
CA TYR A 172 -6.50 -6.39 -4.08
C TYR A 172 -5.52 -5.50 -3.33
N PHE A 173 -5.29 -5.88 -2.07
CA PHE A 173 -4.22 -5.38 -1.22
C PHE A 173 -3.37 -6.57 -0.78
N GLY A 174 -2.07 -6.46 -0.97
CA GLY A 174 -1.13 -7.46 -0.51
C GLY A 174 0.26 -6.89 -0.36
N LEU A 175 1.17 -7.72 0.14
CA LEU A 175 2.58 -7.38 0.23
C LEU A 175 3.36 -8.12 -0.84
N CYS A 176 4.23 -7.42 -1.57
CA CYS A 176 5.13 -8.04 -2.54
C CYS A 176 6.60 -7.93 -2.10
N THR A 177 7.45 -8.80 -2.63
CA THR A 177 8.91 -8.64 -2.52
C THR A 177 9.53 -8.51 -3.90
N TYR A 178 10.37 -7.50 -4.06
CA TYR A 178 11.04 -7.23 -5.33
C TYR A 178 12.54 -7.43 -5.20
N SER A 179 13.03 -8.53 -5.77
CA SER A 179 14.46 -8.81 -5.85
C SER A 179 14.97 -8.46 -7.24
N TRP A 180 15.77 -7.40 -7.32
CA TRP A 180 16.48 -7.06 -8.55
C TRP A 180 17.42 -8.21 -8.95
N THR A 181 17.20 -8.82 -10.11
CA THR A 181 18.14 -9.80 -10.69
C THR A 181 18.87 -9.15 -11.86
N ARG A 182 20.19 -9.39 -11.96
CA ARG A 182 21.16 -8.78 -12.91
C ARG A 182 20.77 -8.80 -14.40
N ALA A 183 19.70 -9.49 -14.80
CA ALA A 183 19.31 -9.62 -16.20
C ALA A 183 18.90 -8.29 -16.85
N THR A 184 18.48 -7.29 -16.07
CA THR A 184 17.91 -6.03 -16.60
C THR A 184 18.87 -4.83 -16.58
N ALA A 185 20.02 -4.89 -15.88
CA ALA A 185 21.04 -3.82 -15.95
C ALA A 185 22.45 -4.33 -15.55
N PRO A 186 23.38 -4.52 -16.51
CA PRO A 186 24.67 -5.20 -16.27
C PRO A 186 25.70 -4.42 -15.42
N HIS A 187 25.43 -3.18 -15.00
CA HIS A 187 26.43 -2.27 -14.41
C HIS A 187 26.16 -1.80 -12.97
N ARG A 188 25.27 -2.44 -12.20
CA ARG A 188 25.03 -2.05 -10.79
C ARG A 188 25.24 -3.20 -9.81
N SER A 189 25.87 -2.87 -8.67
CA SER A 189 26.07 -3.77 -7.53
C SER A 189 24.75 -4.21 -6.92
N GLN A 190 24.67 -5.47 -6.49
CA GLN A 190 23.51 -6.08 -5.83
C GLN A 190 23.06 -5.23 -4.63
N GLY A 191 21.86 -4.67 -4.72
CA GLY A 191 21.10 -4.16 -3.58
C GLY A 191 19.86 -5.00 -3.41
N ILE A 192 19.74 -5.73 -2.31
CA ILE A 192 18.50 -6.42 -1.99
C ILE A 192 17.57 -5.37 -1.39
N SER A 193 16.57 -4.94 -2.16
CA SER A 193 15.38 -4.27 -1.64
C SER A 193 14.57 -5.32 -0.89
N LYS A 194 14.98 -5.64 0.35
CA LYS A 194 14.14 -6.37 1.31
C LYS A 194 13.15 -5.33 1.84
N GLY A 195 12.05 -5.18 1.13
CA GLY A 195 10.91 -4.37 1.57
C GLY A 195 9.64 -5.04 1.08
N TYR A 196 8.73 -5.32 2.00
CA TYR A 196 7.38 -5.72 1.68
C TYR A 196 6.61 -4.48 1.20
N ILE A 197 6.22 -4.47 -0.06
CA ILE A 197 5.56 -3.32 -0.69
C ILE A 197 4.06 -3.55 -0.69
N CYS A 198 3.30 -2.61 -0.15
CA CYS A 198 1.85 -2.58 -0.32
C CYS A 198 1.54 -2.42 -1.82
N VAL A 199 0.95 -3.45 -2.41
CA VAL A 199 0.42 -3.40 -3.77
C VAL A 199 -1.07 -3.11 -3.67
N TRP A 200 -1.50 -2.03 -4.30
CA TRP A 200 -2.91 -1.71 -4.46
C TRP A 200 -3.30 -1.89 -5.91
N THR A 201 -4.32 -2.69 -6.19
CA THR A 201 -4.77 -2.92 -7.57
C THR A 201 -6.25 -2.61 -7.70
N ASN A 202 -6.61 -1.83 -8.71
CA ASN A 202 -8.02 -1.61 -9.10
C ASN A 202 -8.23 -1.97 -10.58
N THR A 203 -9.33 -2.63 -10.90
CA THR A 203 -9.81 -2.75 -12.29
C THR A 203 -10.76 -1.60 -12.63
N LEU A 204 -10.39 -0.70 -13.54
CA LEU A 204 -11.25 0.43 -13.93
C LEU A 204 -11.73 0.32 -15.38
N ASP A 205 -13.00 0.63 -15.58
CA ASP A 205 -13.55 1.02 -16.87
C ASP A 205 -13.13 2.47 -17.15
N TRP A 206 -12.24 2.70 -18.11
CA TRP A 206 -12.08 4.04 -18.67
C TRP A 206 -13.23 4.28 -19.64
N LYS A 207 -14.29 4.93 -19.15
CA LYS A 207 -15.27 5.60 -20.02
C LYS A 207 -14.98 7.08 -20.09
#